data_AF-J9AW18-F1
#
_entry.id   AF-J9AW18-F1
#
_cell.length_a   1.000
_cell.length_b   1.000
_cell.length_c   1.000
_cell.angle_alpha   90.00
_cell.angle_beta   90.00
_cell.angle_gamma   90.00
#
_symmetry.space_group_name_H-M   'P 1'
#
loop_
_entity.id
_entity.type
_entity.pdbx_description
1 polymer ?
#
loop_
_entity_poly.entity_id
_entity_poly.type
_entity_poly.pdbx_seq_one_letter_code
_entity_poly.pdbx_strand_id
1 'polypeptide(L)'
;IERAECLEKFCNQKIKICSLQHAVETTGKCTISDLKRLAQRIILELEVKGHEKIEDNVEQALREFQPIAVPFEQLKPKNIVKLKWEDVGGLKNVKKIITEVFIWPTKYPLLYRNISVRLGRGVLLHGPSGCGKTLICRTLAAQWDFNVISIKVAIPTIQLS
;
A
#
# COMPACT_ATOMS: atom_id res chain seq x y z
N ILE A 1 -2.27 -1.11 14.59
CA ILE A 1 -1.05 -1.79 15.08
C ILE A 1 0.10 -1.00 14.50
N GLU A 2 0.76 -0.20 15.33
CA GLU A 2 1.90 0.60 14.89
C GLU A 2 3.02 -0.36 14.45
N ARG A 3 3.70 -0.06 13.34
CA ARG A 3 4.71 -0.97 12.75
C ARG A 3 5.84 -1.32 13.73
N ALA A 4 6.16 -0.38 14.62
CA ALA A 4 7.10 -0.57 15.72
C ALA A 4 6.66 -1.70 16.67
N GLU A 5 5.38 -1.73 17.05
CA GLU A 5 4.80 -2.76 17.92
C GLU A 5 4.85 -4.16 17.27
N CYS A 6 4.73 -4.20 15.94
CA CYS A 6 4.81 -5.44 15.16
C CYS A 6 6.25 -6.00 15.16
N LEU A 7 7.24 -5.14 14.91
CA LEU A 7 8.66 -5.47 15.00
C LEU A 7 9.05 -5.92 16.41
N GLU A 8 8.57 -5.23 17.45
CA GLU A 8 8.83 -5.57 18.85
C GLU A 8 8.34 -6.98 19.20
N LYS A 9 7.11 -7.33 18.78
CA LYS A 9 6.56 -8.68 18.97
C LYS A 9 7.37 -9.76 18.25
N PHE A 10 7.89 -9.46 17.06
CA PHE A 10 8.71 -10.44 16.32
C PHE A 10 10.14 -10.56 16.85
N CYS A 11 10.70 -9.50 17.43
CA CYS A 11 12.05 -9.49 18.01
C CYS A 11 12.12 -10.04 19.46
N ASN A 12 10.98 -10.48 20.01
CA ASN A 12 10.88 -11.24 21.26
C ASN A 12 11.63 -10.60 22.45
N GLN A 13 11.47 -9.29 22.65
CA GLN A 13 12.03 -8.48 23.76
C GLN A 13 13.57 -8.40 23.88
N LYS A 14 14.35 -8.96 22.94
CA LYS A 14 15.83 -8.92 23.02
C LYS A 14 16.47 -7.57 22.60
N ILE A 15 15.70 -6.62 22.06
CA ILE A 15 16.24 -5.41 21.42
C ILE A 15 15.54 -4.17 22.02
N LYS A 16 16.32 -3.17 22.47
CA LYS A 16 15.80 -1.90 22.97
C LYS A 16 15.20 -1.05 21.85
N ILE A 17 14.11 -0.33 22.19
CA ILE A 17 13.26 0.49 21.31
C ILE A 17 14.03 1.55 20.50
N CYS A 18 15.15 2.06 21.02
CA CYS A 18 15.89 3.18 20.42
C CYS A 18 16.56 2.84 19.07
N SER A 19 17.05 1.60 18.88
CA SER A 19 17.75 1.21 17.64
C SER A 19 16.79 0.83 16.50
N LEU A 20 15.50 0.65 16.79
CA LEU A 20 14.50 0.23 15.80
C LEU A 20 13.80 1.40 15.11
N GLN A 21 13.95 2.64 15.61
CA GLN A 21 13.31 3.81 14.99
C GLN A 21 13.80 4.03 13.56
N HIS A 22 15.09 3.83 13.30
CA HIS A 22 15.68 3.94 11.96
C HIS A 22 15.21 2.82 11.00
N ALA A 23 15.01 1.61 11.52
CA ALA A 23 14.43 0.51 10.76
C ALA A 23 12.96 0.78 10.42
N VAL A 24 12.19 1.40 11.31
CA VAL A 24 10.77 1.75 11.10
C VAL A 24 10.63 2.85 10.04
N GLU A 25 11.49 3.87 10.04
CA GLU A 25 11.52 4.90 9.01
C GLU A 25 11.84 4.30 7.62
N THR A 26 12.83 3.42 7.55
CA THR A 26 13.25 2.76 6.32
C THR A 26 12.22 1.74 5.82
N THR A 27 11.48 1.09 6.72
CA THR A 27 10.42 0.10 6.40
C THR A 27 9.05 0.70 6.16
N GLY A 28 8.96 2.03 5.97
CA GLY A 28 7.71 2.74 5.68
C GLY A 28 6.85 2.16 4.53
N LYS A 29 7.43 1.29 3.70
CA LYS A 29 6.85 0.70 2.49
C LYS A 29 6.83 -0.83 2.46
N CYS A 30 7.19 -1.50 3.56
CA CYS A 30 7.30 -2.96 3.63
C CYS A 30 6.00 -3.64 4.10
N THR A 31 5.77 -4.89 3.70
CA THR A 31 4.65 -5.70 4.19
C THR A 31 4.95 -6.32 5.56
N ILE A 32 3.93 -6.87 6.23
CA ILE A 32 4.11 -7.58 7.52
C ILE A 32 5.07 -8.78 7.36
N SER A 33 5.01 -9.47 6.21
CA SER A 33 5.92 -10.58 5.90
C SER A 33 7.37 -10.11 5.73
N ASP A 34 7.57 -8.95 5.12
CA ASP A 34 8.88 -8.31 4.98
C ASP A 34 9.44 -7.91 6.37
N LEU A 35 8.59 -7.34 7.24
CA LEU A 35 8.95 -7.01 8.62
C LEU A 35 9.38 -8.25 9.41
N LYS A 36 8.67 -9.38 9.26
CA LYS A 36 9.04 -10.65 9.89
C LYS A 36 10.40 -11.16 9.39
N ARG A 37 10.66 -11.05 8.09
CA ARG A 37 11.93 -11.46 7.48
C ARG A 37 13.09 -10.56 7.93
N LEU A 38 12.85 -9.25 8.04
CA LEU A 38 13.81 -8.31 8.59
C LEU A 38 14.14 -8.63 10.05
N ALA A 39 13.13 -8.89 10.88
CA ALA A 39 13.33 -9.26 12.28
C ALA A 39 14.19 -10.53 12.43
N GLN A 40 13.90 -11.57 11.64
CA GLN A 40 14.69 -12.80 11.61
C GLN A 40 16.14 -12.56 11.18
N ARG A 41 16.36 -11.66 10.21
CA ARG A 41 17.71 -11.31 9.74
C ARG A 41 18.50 -10.57 10.82
N ILE A 42 17.90 -9.60 11.51
CA ILE A 42 18.53 -8.87 12.62
C ILE A 42 18.95 -9.84 13.73
N ILE A 43 18.10 -10.80 14.09
CA ILE A 43 18.43 -11.83 15.09
C ILE A 43 19.65 -12.65 14.65
N LEU A 44 19.71 -13.04 13.37
CA LEU A 44 20.82 -13.83 12.83
C LEU A 44 22.14 -13.05 12.81
N GLU A 45 22.13 -11.76 12.44
CA GLU A 45 23.34 -10.93 12.48
C GLU A 45 23.87 -10.73 13.91
N LEU A 46 22.96 -10.65 14.90
CA LEU A 46 23.35 -10.58 16.32
C LEU A 46 24.00 -11.88 16.81
N GLU A 47 23.55 -13.04 16.32
CA GLU A 47 24.17 -14.34 16.65
C GLU A 47 25.54 -14.53 15.98
N VAL A 48 25.73 -14.02 14.75
CA VAL A 48 26.96 -14.20 13.97
C VAL A 48 28.10 -13.30 14.43
N LYS A 49 27.82 -12.03 14.77
CA LYS A 49 28.85 -11.02 15.07
C LYS A 49 29.10 -10.77 16.55
N GLY A 50 28.28 -11.35 17.41
CA GLY A 50 28.33 -11.10 18.85
C GLY A 50 27.71 -9.74 19.22
N HIS A 51 27.30 -9.63 20.48
CA HIS A 51 26.50 -8.52 21.01
C HIS A 51 27.25 -7.17 21.18
N GLU A 52 28.48 -7.05 20.68
CA GLU A 52 29.37 -5.94 21.01
C GLU A 52 28.93 -4.61 20.35
N LYS A 53 28.23 -4.66 19.19
CA LYS A 53 27.68 -3.47 18.50
C LYS A 53 26.33 -3.74 17.83
N ILE A 54 25.26 -3.56 18.58
CA ILE A 54 23.88 -3.81 18.12
C ILE A 54 23.49 -2.88 16.95
N GLU A 55 23.90 -1.61 16.98
CA GLU A 55 23.52 -0.62 15.97
C GLU A 55 24.11 -0.93 14.59
N ASP A 56 25.40 -1.29 14.53
CA ASP A 56 26.07 -1.68 13.28
C ASP A 56 25.42 -2.94 12.65
N ASN A 57 24.99 -3.88 13.48
CA ASN A 57 24.34 -5.11 13.04
C ASN A 57 22.94 -4.84 12.45
N VAL A 58 22.19 -3.90 13.03
CA VAL A 58 20.89 -3.46 12.49
C VAL A 58 21.09 -2.73 11.16
N GLU A 59 22.08 -1.84 11.06
CA GLU A 59 22.35 -1.12 9.81
C GLU A 59 22.79 -2.07 8.69
N GLN A 60 23.63 -3.05 8.99
CA GLN A 60 24.03 -4.06 8.00
C GLN A 60 22.84 -4.92 7.54
N ALA A 61 22.00 -5.36 8.48
CA ALA A 61 20.78 -6.09 8.13
C ALA A 61 19.87 -5.25 7.21
N LEU A 62 19.76 -3.94 7.45
CA LEU A 62 18.98 -3.03 6.60
C LEU A 62 19.61 -2.83 5.21
N ARG A 63 20.94 -2.73 5.11
CA ARG A 63 21.65 -2.56 3.82
C ARG A 63 21.47 -3.77 2.89
N GLU A 64 21.48 -4.97 3.45
CA GLU A 64 21.31 -6.20 2.67
C GLU A 64 19.84 -6.61 2.49
N PHE A 65 18.93 -6.00 3.25
CA PHE A 65 17.51 -6.34 3.18
C PHE A 65 16.88 -5.84 1.89
N GLN A 66 16.49 -6.78 1.04
CA GLN A 66 15.60 -6.51 -0.09
C GLN A 66 14.17 -6.98 0.25
N PRO A 67 13.19 -6.08 0.30
CA PRO A 67 11.79 -6.47 0.48
C PRO A 67 11.35 -7.37 -0.69
N ILE A 68 10.58 -8.40 -0.37
CA ILE A 68 10.04 -9.34 -1.37
C ILE A 68 8.92 -8.66 -2.14
N ALA A 69 8.15 -7.81 -1.46
CA ALA A 69 7.15 -6.99 -2.10
C ALA A 69 7.86 -5.97 -3.00
N VAL A 70 7.51 -5.96 -4.29
CA VAL A 70 7.78 -4.81 -5.16
C VAL A 70 7.35 -3.55 -4.41
N PRO A 71 8.23 -2.57 -4.19
CA PRO A 71 7.85 -1.32 -3.54
C PRO A 71 6.62 -0.82 -4.27
N PHE A 72 5.50 -0.69 -3.55
CA PHE A 72 4.20 -0.38 -4.15
C PHE A 72 4.23 0.94 -4.96
N GLU A 73 5.26 1.76 -4.74
CA GLU A 73 5.64 2.90 -5.57
C GLU A 73 5.76 2.59 -7.07
N GLN A 74 6.14 1.37 -7.49
CA GLN A 74 6.19 0.99 -8.90
C GLN A 74 4.81 0.75 -9.51
N LEU A 75 3.77 0.57 -8.68
CA LEU A 75 2.38 0.42 -9.09
C LEU A 75 1.63 1.76 -9.08
N LYS A 76 2.20 2.79 -8.44
CA LYS A 76 1.66 4.15 -8.55
C LYS A 76 1.74 4.57 -10.02
N PRO A 77 0.63 4.96 -10.63
CA PRO A 77 0.63 5.25 -12.05
C PRO A 77 1.54 6.46 -12.29
N LYS A 78 2.62 6.29 -13.08
CA LYS A 78 3.73 7.25 -13.37
C LYS A 78 3.37 8.73 -13.63
N ASN A 79 2.09 9.06 -13.77
CA ASN A 79 1.55 10.39 -13.99
C ASN A 79 0.40 10.72 -13.04
N ILE A 80 0.58 10.61 -11.71
CA ILE A 80 -0.45 11.07 -10.77
C ILE A 80 -0.57 12.59 -10.96
N VAL A 81 -1.47 13.02 -11.82
CA VAL A 81 -1.85 14.42 -11.93
C VAL A 81 -2.38 14.80 -10.55
N LYS A 82 -1.86 15.90 -9.97
CA LYS A 82 -2.31 16.47 -8.69
C LYS A 82 -3.71 17.10 -8.85
N LEU A 83 -4.67 16.34 -9.37
CA LEU A 83 -6.06 16.74 -9.52
C LEU A 83 -6.84 16.27 -8.30
N LYS A 84 -7.62 17.18 -7.72
CA LYS A 84 -8.54 16.88 -6.64
C LYS A 84 -9.82 16.27 -7.21
N TRP A 85 -10.56 15.57 -6.37
CA TRP A 85 -11.88 15.03 -6.69
C TRP A 85 -12.85 16.10 -7.19
N GLU A 86 -12.73 17.32 -6.66
CA GLU A 86 -13.54 18.48 -7.01
C GLU A 86 -13.24 19.00 -8.42
N ASP A 87 -11.99 18.88 -8.89
CA ASP A 87 -11.54 19.35 -10.20
C ASP A 87 -12.14 18.53 -11.37
N VAL A 88 -12.68 17.34 -11.09
CA VAL A 88 -13.34 16.51 -12.10
C VAL A 88 -14.72 17.08 -12.41
N GLY A 89 -14.84 17.84 -13.50
CA GLY A 89 -16.12 18.38 -13.98
C GLY A 89 -17.13 17.29 -14.35
N GLY A 90 -18.42 17.52 -14.04
CA GLY A 90 -19.50 16.60 -14.40
C GLY A 90 -19.56 15.32 -13.55
N LEU A 91 -20.11 14.25 -14.12
CA LEU A 91 -20.16 12.89 -13.53
C LEU A 91 -20.77 12.81 -12.10
N LYS A 92 -21.66 13.74 -11.73
CA LYS A 92 -22.24 13.83 -10.36
C LYS A 92 -22.82 12.50 -9.88
N ASN A 93 -23.55 11.80 -10.75
CA ASN A 93 -24.15 10.50 -10.42
C ASN A 93 -23.09 9.42 -10.18
N VAL A 94 -22.04 9.39 -11.01
CA VAL A 94 -20.93 8.43 -10.85
C VAL A 94 -20.14 8.71 -9.59
N LYS A 95 -19.84 9.99 -9.31
CA LYS A 95 -19.19 10.42 -8.06
C LYS A 95 -19.98 9.97 -6.83
N LYS A 96 -21.31 10.10 -6.87
CA LYS A 96 -22.19 9.63 -5.80
C LYS A 96 -22.04 8.13 -5.60
N ILE A 97 -22.22 7.31 -6.65
CA ILE A 97 -22.10 5.84 -6.56
C ILE A 97 -20.73 5.42 -6.02
N ILE A 98 -19.64 6.00 -6.52
CA ILE A 98 -18.28 5.69 -6.04
C ILE A 98 -18.13 6.03 -4.55
N THR A 99 -18.70 7.15 -4.10
CA THR A 99 -18.68 7.56 -2.69
C THR A 99 -19.41 6.54 -1.81
N GLU A 100 -20.58 6.08 -2.25
CA GLU A 100 -21.39 5.12 -1.51
C GLU A 100 -20.73 3.74 -1.44
N VAL A 101 -20.04 3.33 -2.51
CA VAL A 101 -19.42 2.00 -2.61
C VAL A 101 -18.06 1.92 -1.92
N PHE A 102 -17.23 2.96 -2.01
CA PHE A 102 -15.85 2.91 -1.52
C PHE A 102 -15.62 3.77 -0.27
N ILE A 103 -16.17 4.99 -0.24
CA ILE A 103 -15.88 5.96 0.83
C ILE A 103 -16.72 5.65 2.06
N TRP A 104 -18.02 5.38 1.91
CA TRP A 104 -18.89 5.12 3.06
C TRP A 104 -18.50 3.88 3.87
N PRO A 105 -18.15 2.73 3.26
CA PRO A 105 -17.70 1.57 4.03
C PRO A 105 -16.40 1.84 4.79
N THR A 106 -15.52 2.66 4.20
CA THR A 106 -14.26 3.08 4.82
C THR A 106 -14.51 4.04 5.98
N LYS A 107 -15.47 4.96 5.85
CA LYS A 107 -15.79 5.97 6.86
C LYS A 107 -16.66 5.46 8.01
N TYR A 108 -17.54 4.49 7.75
CA TYR A 108 -18.51 3.97 8.71
C TYR A 108 -18.41 2.45 8.89
N PRO A 109 -17.22 1.90 9.21
CA PRO A 109 -17.00 0.45 9.22
C PRO A 109 -17.92 -0.30 10.21
N LEU A 110 -18.29 0.32 11.33
CA LEU A 110 -19.16 -0.29 12.35
C LEU A 110 -20.59 -0.49 11.86
N LEU A 111 -21.14 0.47 11.11
CA LEU A 111 -22.48 0.36 10.52
C LEU A 111 -22.52 -0.74 9.47
N TYR A 112 -21.49 -0.81 8.63
CA TYR A 112 -21.41 -1.80 7.56
C TYR A 112 -21.03 -3.21 8.01
N ARG A 113 -20.44 -3.37 9.21
CA ARG A 113 -20.13 -4.69 9.79
C ARG A 113 -21.37 -5.45 10.25
N ASN A 114 -22.43 -4.73 10.65
CA ASN A 114 -23.64 -5.30 11.23
C ASN A 114 -24.81 -5.40 10.24
N ILE A 115 -24.61 -4.93 9.00
CA ILE A 115 -25.62 -4.98 7.94
C ILE A 115 -25.62 -6.37 7.29
N SER A 116 -26.79 -6.99 7.20
CA SER A 116 -26.99 -8.29 6.52
C SER A 116 -26.94 -8.20 4.98
N VAL A 117 -26.82 -6.99 4.44
CA VAL A 117 -26.80 -6.72 2.99
C VAL A 117 -25.36 -6.77 2.47
N ARG A 118 -25.16 -7.44 1.33
CA ARG A 118 -23.85 -7.57 0.69
C ARG A 118 -23.42 -6.23 0.08
N LEU A 119 -22.34 -5.66 0.61
CA LEU A 119 -21.67 -4.50 0.03
C LEU A 119 -21.31 -4.73 -1.45
N GLY A 120 -21.54 -3.72 -2.29
CA GLY A 120 -21.11 -3.73 -3.68
C GLY A 120 -19.59 -3.94 -3.76
N ARG A 121 -19.14 -4.99 -4.45
CA ARG A 121 -17.72 -5.39 -4.47
C ARG A 121 -16.88 -4.65 -5.52
N GLY A 122 -17.50 -3.87 -6.40
CA GLY A 122 -16.79 -3.19 -7.46
C GLY A 122 -17.72 -2.33 -8.32
N VAL A 123 -17.11 -1.43 -9.07
CA VAL A 123 -17.80 -0.52 -10.01
C VAL A 123 -17.18 -0.71 -11.38
N LEU A 124 -18.00 -0.90 -12.40
CA LEU A 124 -17.58 -0.92 -13.80
C LEU A 124 -17.87 0.45 -14.44
N LEU A 125 -16.82 1.15 -14.85
CA LEU A 125 -16.95 2.41 -15.59
C LEU A 125 -16.88 2.13 -17.09
N HIS A 126 -17.99 2.32 -17.81
CA HIS A 126 -18.07 2.10 -19.26
C HIS A 126 -18.50 3.36 -20.03
N GLY A 127 -18.34 3.32 -21.35
CA GLY A 127 -18.76 4.36 -22.29
C GLY A 127 -17.62 4.87 -23.18
N PRO A 128 -17.86 5.93 -23.96
CA PRO A 128 -16.90 6.41 -24.96
C PRO A 128 -15.58 6.88 -24.33
N SER A 129 -14.51 6.83 -25.12
CA SER A 129 -13.21 7.39 -24.75
C SER A 129 -13.33 8.91 -24.53
N GLY A 130 -12.49 9.47 -23.68
CA GLY A 130 -12.52 10.91 -23.37
C GLY A 130 -13.51 11.36 -22.28
N CYS A 131 -14.44 10.51 -21.81
CA CYS A 131 -15.39 10.89 -20.74
C CYS A 131 -14.82 10.87 -19.31
N GLY A 132 -13.49 10.95 -19.13
CA GLY A 132 -12.87 11.05 -17.80
C GLY A 132 -12.95 9.81 -16.89
N LYS A 133 -13.31 8.62 -17.39
CA LYS A 133 -13.41 7.37 -16.60
C LYS A 133 -12.10 6.99 -15.89
N THR A 134 -10.99 7.06 -16.61
CA THR A 134 -9.66 6.81 -16.01
C THR A 134 -9.26 7.95 -15.08
N LEU A 135 -9.69 9.18 -15.38
CA LEU A 135 -9.36 10.35 -14.58
C LEU A 135 -9.99 10.28 -13.18
N ILE A 136 -11.28 9.96 -13.11
CA ILE A 136 -12.00 9.84 -11.83
C ILE A 136 -11.44 8.73 -10.93
N CYS A 137 -11.02 7.59 -11.50
CA CYS A 137 -10.36 6.54 -10.73
C CYS A 137 -9.02 7.02 -10.14
N ARG A 138 -8.26 7.83 -10.87
CA ARG A 138 -6.96 8.35 -10.41
C ARG A 138 -7.12 9.41 -9.33
N THR A 139 -8.11 10.30 -9.44
CA THR A 139 -8.37 11.30 -8.39
C THR A 139 -8.94 10.67 -7.12
N LEU A 140 -9.79 9.65 -7.25
CA LEU A 140 -10.25 8.81 -6.13
C LEU A 140 -9.06 8.19 -5.39
N ALA A 141 -8.13 7.60 -6.13
CA ALA A 141 -6.95 6.99 -5.56
C ALA A 141 -6.07 7.99 -4.80
N ALA A 142 -5.82 9.14 -5.41
CA ALA A 142 -4.94 10.16 -4.86
C ALA A 142 -5.52 10.84 -3.62
N GLN A 143 -6.84 11.09 -3.58
CA GLN A 143 -7.46 11.86 -2.50
C GLN A 143 -7.73 11.04 -1.23
N TRP A 144 -7.97 9.73 -1.36
CA TRP A 144 -8.24 8.84 -0.22
C TRP A 144 -7.11 7.84 0.06
N ASP A 145 -5.95 8.04 -0.56
CA ASP A 145 -4.75 7.20 -0.45
C ASP A 145 -5.06 5.69 -0.63
N PHE A 146 -5.92 5.39 -1.61
CA PHE A 146 -6.26 4.01 -1.93
C PHE A 146 -5.10 3.32 -2.64
N ASN A 147 -4.95 2.04 -2.31
CA ASN A 147 -4.00 1.16 -2.96
C ASN A 147 -4.47 0.77 -4.38
N VAL A 148 -3.89 1.37 -5.42
CA VAL A 148 -4.32 1.13 -6.82
C VAL A 148 -3.41 0.18 -7.56
N ILE A 149 -4.04 -0.77 -8.25
CA ILE A 149 -3.39 -1.67 -9.20
C ILE A 149 -3.98 -1.38 -10.59
N SER A 150 -3.16 -0.86 -11.50
CA SER A 150 -3.57 -0.58 -12.87
C SER A 150 -3.02 -1.64 -13.81
N ILE A 151 -3.88 -2.54 -14.30
CA ILE A 151 -3.52 -3.55 -15.29
C ILE A 151 -3.94 -3.05 -16.67
N LYS A 152 -2.97 -2.84 -17.56
CA LYS A 152 -3.24 -2.59 -18.98
C LYS A 152 -2.98 -3.88 -19.74
N VAL A 153 -4.03 -4.47 -20.29
CA VAL A 153 -3.90 -5.61 -21.19
C VAL A 153 -3.56 -5.04 -22.57
N ALA A 154 -2.34 -5.27 -23.03
CA ALA A 154 -2.00 -5.07 -24.42
C ALA A 154 -2.53 -6.28 -25.20
N ILE A 155 -3.48 -6.05 -26.09
CA ILE A 155 -3.87 -7.09 -27.05
C ILE A 155 -2.75 -7.13 -28.10
N PRO A 156 -2.04 -8.25 -28.28
CA PRO A 156 -1.06 -8.35 -29.33
C PRO A 156 -1.79 -8.20 -30.68
N THR A 157 -1.45 -7.14 -31.41
CA THR A 157 -1.93 -6.97 -32.78
C THR A 157 -1.28 -8.06 -33.61
N ILE A 158 -2.07 -9.08 -33.98
CA ILE A 158 -1.66 -10.05 -34.99
C ILE A 158 -1.58 -9.27 -36.29
N GLN A 159 -0.37 -8.89 -36.71
CA GLN A 159 -0.15 -8.37 -38.06
C GLN A 159 -0.30 -9.56 -39.01
N LEU A 160 -1.47 -9.65 -39.64
CA LEU A 160 -1.62 -10.46 -40.85
C LEU A 160 -0.88 -9.72 -41.97
N SER A 161 0.24 -10.28 -42.40
CA SER A 161 1.00 -9.91 -43.60
C SER A 161 0.42 -10.60 -44.83
#